data_AF-A0A6J4H782-F1
#
_entry.id   AF-A0A6J4H782-F1
#
_cell.length_a   1.000
_cell.length_b   1.000
_cell.length_c   1.000
_cell.angle_alpha   90.00
_cell.angle_beta   90.00
_cell.angle_gamma   90.00
#
_symmetry.space_group_name_H-M   'P 1'
#
loop_
_entity.id
_entity.type
_entity.pdbx_description
1 polymer ?
#
loop_
_entity_poly.entity_id
_entity_poly.type
_entity_poly.pdbx_seq_one_letter_code
_entity_poly.pdbx_strand_id
1 'polypeptide(L)'
;DDAICARIEAAMPVDLLLVAFGAPRQDFWIARNQPRLRIPVAIGVGGTFNFLAGRSRRPPAIVKRLNLIWLFRLVTEPWRWRRQLALVWFAGLVLGEALRRRVQRYGAGTRSM
;
A
#
# COMPACT_ATOMS: atom_id res chain seq x y z
N ASP A 1 2.30 -1.50 -23.81
CA ASP A 1 3.55 -1.49 -23.01
C ASP A 1 4.76 -1.15 -23.84
N ASP A 2 4.96 -1.74 -25.01
CA ASP A 2 6.14 -1.48 -25.86
C ASP A 2 6.35 0.00 -26.20
N ALA A 3 5.29 0.74 -26.51
CA ALA A 3 5.40 2.18 -26.77
C ALA A 3 5.90 2.96 -25.53
N ILE A 4 5.58 2.52 -24.32
CA ILE A 4 6.07 3.16 -23.09
C ILE A 4 7.54 2.81 -22.90
N CYS A 5 7.91 1.54 -23.08
CA CYS A 5 9.31 1.09 -22.97
C CYS A 5 10.20 1.78 -24.01
N ALA A 6 9.77 1.91 -25.26
CA ALA A 6 10.50 2.61 -26.32
C ALA A 6 10.74 4.09 -25.97
N ARG A 7 9.76 4.76 -25.36
CA ARG A 7 9.93 6.15 -24.89
C ARG A 7 10.91 6.27 -23.74
N ILE A 8 10.96 5.28 -22.85
CA ILE A 8 11.92 5.24 -21.75
C ILE A 8 13.32 4.96 -22.28
N GLU A 9 13.47 4.01 -23.21
CA GLU A 9 14.73 3.68 -23.89
C GLU A 9 15.29 4.90 -24.63
N ALA A 10 14.43 5.67 -25.31
CA ALA A 10 14.82 6.91 -25.99
C ALA A 10 15.25 8.04 -25.03
N ALA A 11 14.89 7.96 -23.75
CA ALA A 11 15.23 8.94 -22.72
C ALA A 11 16.44 8.54 -21.88
N MET A 12 17.13 7.44 -22.23
CA MET A 12 18.30 6.96 -21.50
C MET A 12 19.48 7.96 -21.56
N PRO A 13 20.33 8.03 -20.52
CA PRO A 13 20.30 7.22 -19.30
C PRO A 13 19.22 7.65 -18.30
N VAL A 14 18.66 6.67 -17.59
CA VAL A 14 17.68 6.90 -16.50
C VAL A 14 18.17 6.18 -15.25
N ASP A 15 18.39 6.93 -14.17
CA ASP A 15 18.79 6.36 -12.87
C ASP A 15 17.58 5.93 -12.02
N LEU A 16 16.46 6.64 -12.18
CA LEU A 16 15.25 6.48 -11.37
C LEU A 16 13.98 6.54 -12.22
N LEU A 17 13.19 5.47 -12.19
CA LEU A 17 11.87 5.39 -12.82
C LEU A 17 10.76 5.40 -11.75
N LEU A 18 9.87 6.41 -11.81
CA LEU A 18 8.69 6.50 -10.95
C LEU A 18 7.43 6.05 -11.70
N VAL A 19 6.79 4.97 -11.24
CA VAL A 19 5.63 4.37 -11.92
C VAL A 19 4.35 4.62 -11.12
N ALA A 20 3.41 5.36 -11.71
CA ALA A 20 2.14 5.76 -11.07
C ALA A 20 0.91 5.03 -11.65
N PHE A 21 1.04 3.75 -12.01
CA PHE A 21 -0.06 2.97 -12.59
C PHE A 21 -1.08 2.45 -11.57
N GLY A 22 -0.79 2.67 -10.27
CA GLY A 22 -1.57 2.15 -9.17
C GLY A 22 -1.22 0.70 -8.84
N ALA A 23 -1.33 0.35 -7.56
CA ALA A 23 -1.12 -1.03 -7.11
C ALA A 23 -2.33 -1.91 -7.47
N PRO A 24 -2.10 -3.18 -7.87
CA PRO A 24 -0.81 -3.86 -8.01
C PRO A 24 -0.20 -3.73 -9.42
N ARG A 25 -0.87 -3.03 -10.34
CA ARG A 25 -0.47 -2.95 -11.76
C ARG A 25 0.94 -2.40 -11.97
N GLN A 26 1.32 -1.39 -11.18
CA GLN A 26 2.65 -0.79 -11.22
C GLN A 26 3.73 -1.82 -10.90
N ASP A 27 3.51 -2.69 -9.91
CA ASP A 27 4.50 -3.63 -9.41
C ASP A 27 4.73 -4.74 -10.45
N PHE A 28 3.63 -5.25 -11.02
CA PHE A 28 3.70 -6.21 -12.12
C PHE A 28 4.31 -5.62 -13.39
N TRP A 29 4.00 -4.36 -13.70
CA TRP A 29 4.58 -3.71 -14.88
C TRP A 29 6.09 -3.50 -14.72
N ILE A 30 6.55 -3.07 -13.54
CA ILE A 30 7.97 -2.95 -13.23
C ILE A 30 8.62 -4.33 -13.36
N ALA A 31 8.10 -5.34 -12.65
CA ALA A 31 8.69 -6.69 -12.66
C ALA A 31 8.82 -7.27 -14.07
N ARG A 32 7.80 -7.07 -14.93
CA ARG A 32 7.81 -7.55 -16.31
C ARG A 32 8.82 -6.83 -17.20
N ASN A 33 9.02 -5.53 -17.03
CA ASN A 33 9.85 -4.72 -17.93
C ASN A 33 11.27 -4.46 -17.41
N GLN A 34 11.54 -4.75 -16.14
CA GLN A 34 12.84 -4.53 -15.51
C GLN A 34 14.00 -5.24 -16.23
N PRO A 35 13.88 -6.49 -16.71
CA PRO A 35 14.97 -7.16 -17.45
C PRO A 35 15.34 -6.46 -18.77
N ARG A 36 14.34 -5.81 -19.40
CA ARG A 36 14.50 -5.06 -20.65
C ARG A 36 15.10 -3.68 -20.39
N LEU A 37 14.49 -2.92 -19.48
CA LEU A 37 14.86 -1.51 -19.24
C LEU A 37 16.18 -1.37 -18.47
N ARG A 38 16.51 -2.34 -17.60
CA ARG A 38 17.75 -2.36 -16.79
C ARG A 38 18.03 -1.06 -16.01
N ILE A 39 16.99 -0.35 -15.64
CA ILE A 39 17.09 0.91 -14.87
C ILE A 39 17.49 0.56 -13.43
N PRO A 40 18.47 1.24 -12.82
CA PRO A 40 18.96 0.90 -11.48
C PRO A 40 17.85 0.85 -10.43
N VAL A 41 16.93 1.84 -10.43
CA VAL A 41 15.84 1.92 -9.46
C VAL A 41 14.51 2.21 -10.17
N ALA A 42 13.52 1.33 -9.95
CA ALA A 42 12.15 1.54 -10.37
C ALA A 42 11.20 1.45 -9.16
N ILE A 43 10.40 2.48 -8.91
CA ILE A 43 9.53 2.59 -7.73
C ILE A 43 8.09 2.82 -8.16
N GLY A 44 7.20 1.96 -7.69
CA GLY A 44 5.77 2.20 -7.77
C GLY A 44 5.33 3.27 -6.76
N VAL A 45 4.90 4.44 -7.25
CA VAL A 45 4.52 5.59 -6.40
C VAL A 45 3.01 5.71 -6.18
N GLY A 46 2.21 4.84 -6.81
CA GLY A 46 0.76 4.87 -6.71
C GLY A 46 0.18 6.25 -7.01
N GLY A 47 -0.69 6.73 -6.13
CA GLY A 47 -1.39 8.01 -6.29
C GLY A 47 -0.60 9.26 -5.88
N THR A 48 0.71 9.17 -5.59
CA THR A 48 1.50 10.31 -5.11
C THR A 48 1.43 11.52 -6.05
N PHE A 49 1.50 11.29 -7.37
CA PHE A 49 1.39 12.37 -8.36
C PHE A 49 0.04 13.10 -8.32
N ASN A 50 -1.05 12.44 -7.93
CA ASN A 50 -2.34 13.13 -7.79
C ASN A 50 -2.32 14.15 -6.64
N PHE A 51 -1.55 13.89 -5.58
CA PHE A 51 -1.37 14.86 -4.50
C PHE A 51 -0.43 16.00 -4.90
N LEU A 52 0.64 15.70 -5.65
CA LEU A 52 1.56 16.72 -6.15
C LEU A 52 0.89 17.65 -7.18
N ALA A 53 0.06 17.09 -8.05
CA ALA A 53 -0.70 17.83 -9.06
C ALA A 53 -1.97 18.51 -8.49
N GLY A 54 -2.19 18.51 -7.17
CA GLY A 54 -3.35 19.15 -6.54
C GLY A 54 -4.71 18.48 -6.81
N ARG A 55 -4.74 17.34 -7.50
CA ARG A 55 -5.98 16.60 -7.85
C ARG A 55 -6.60 15.86 -6.67
N SER A 56 -5.79 15.49 -5.67
CA SER A 56 -6.27 14.79 -4.47
C SER A 56 -6.04 15.63 -3.22
N ARG A 57 -7.09 15.74 -2.39
CA ARG A 57 -7.04 16.50 -1.15
C ARG A 57 -6.30 15.70 -0.07
N ARG A 58 -5.32 16.32 0.58
CA ARG A 58 -4.64 15.73 1.74
C ARG A 58 -5.60 15.68 2.94
N PRO A 59 -5.54 14.61 3.77
CA PRO A 59 -6.35 14.54 4.98
C PRO A 59 -6.01 15.68 5.96
N PRO A 60 -7.00 16.26 6.66
CA PRO A 60 -6.77 17.25 7.73
C PRO A 60 -5.82 16.75 8.82
N ALA A 61 -5.18 17.66 9.56
CA ALA A 61 -4.22 17.31 10.60
C ALA A 61 -4.81 16.40 11.69
N ILE A 62 -6.06 16.65 12.10
CA ILE A 62 -6.77 15.86 13.11
C ILE A 62 -6.94 14.41 12.63
N VAL A 63 -7.35 14.21 11.38
CA VAL A 63 -7.51 12.87 10.79
C VAL A 63 -6.19 12.09 10.80
N LYS A 64 -5.08 12.78 10.50
CA LYS A 64 -3.74 12.18 10.55
C LYS A 64 -3.35 11.81 11.98
N ARG A 65 -3.57 12.70 12.95
CA ARG A 65 -3.26 12.46 14.37
C ARG A 65 -4.05 11.29 14.96
N LEU A 66 -5.30 11.10 14.52
CA LEU A 66 -6.15 9.99 14.95
C LEU A 66 -5.89 8.67 14.19
N ASN A 67 -4.91 8.62 13.28
CA ASN A 67 -4.67 7.48 12.39
C ASN A 67 -5.87 7.08 11.53
N LEU A 68 -6.79 8.01 11.26
CA LEU A 68 -8.04 7.78 10.50
C LEU A 68 -7.87 8.06 8.99
N ILE A 69 -6.65 8.05 8.48
CA ILE A 69 -6.36 8.29 7.06
C ILE A 69 -7.09 7.26 6.19
N TRP A 70 -7.13 6.00 6.62
CA TRP A 70 -7.81 4.93 5.89
C TRP A 70 -9.33 5.21 5.75
N LEU A 71 -9.96 5.73 6.80
CA LEU A 71 -11.38 6.08 6.84
C LEU A 71 -11.66 7.29 5.96
N PHE A 72 -10.84 8.34 6.08
CA PHE A 72 -10.93 9.50 5.19
C PHE A 72 -10.84 9.08 3.72
N ARG A 73 -9.89 8.19 3.37
CA ARG A 73 -9.79 7.68 2.00
C ARG A 73 -11.00 6.86 1.58
N LEU A 74 -11.61 6.09 2.48
CA LEU A 74 -12.82 5.33 2.19
C LEU A 74 -14.01 6.27 1.91
N VAL A 75 -14.16 7.33 2.68
CA VAL A 75 -15.23 8.33 2.47
C VAL A 75 -15.02 9.08 1.15
N THR A 76 -13.79 9.46 0.82
CA THR A 76 -13.49 10.20 -0.42
C THR A 76 -13.45 9.32 -1.68
N GLU A 77 -13.14 8.03 -1.53
CA GLU A 77 -12.98 7.06 -2.62
C GLU A 77 -13.81 5.80 -2.30
N PRO A 78 -15.16 5.89 -2.28
CA PRO A 78 -16.04 4.84 -1.76
C PRO A 78 -15.88 3.51 -2.49
N TRP A 79 -15.52 3.52 -3.78
CA TRP A 79 -15.22 2.31 -4.56
C TRP A 79 -14.06 1.46 -3.99
N ARG A 80 -13.24 2.00 -3.08
CA ARG A 80 -12.15 1.28 -2.40
C ARG A 80 -12.60 0.43 -1.21
N TRP A 81 -13.90 0.37 -0.90
CA TRP A 81 -14.44 -0.41 0.22
C TRP A 81 -13.94 -1.86 0.27
N ARG A 82 -13.84 -2.53 -0.90
CA ARG A 82 -13.35 -3.92 -0.99
C ARG A 82 -11.95 -4.08 -0.41
N ARG A 83 -11.08 -3.08 -0.60
CA ARG A 83 -9.71 -3.10 -0.05
C ARG A 83 -9.71 -2.91 1.47
N GLN A 84 -10.67 -2.15 2.00
CA GLN A 84 -10.73 -1.89 3.44
C GLN A 84 -11.25 -3.08 4.25
N LEU A 85 -11.94 -4.04 3.62
CA LEU A 85 -12.30 -5.31 4.28
C LEU A 85 -11.08 -6.07 4.81
N ALA A 86 -9.93 -5.96 4.12
CA ALA A 86 -8.69 -6.58 4.60
C ALA A 86 -8.24 -6.00 5.96
N LEU A 87 -8.48 -4.72 6.23
CA LEU A 87 -8.18 -4.09 7.51
C LEU A 87 -9.08 -4.64 8.63
N VAL A 88 -10.38 -4.77 8.35
CA VAL A 88 -11.36 -5.31 9.31
C VAL A 88 -11.03 -6.77 9.63
N TRP A 89 -10.73 -7.56 8.60
CA TRP A 89 -10.31 -8.95 8.76
C TRP A 89 -9.03 -9.07 9.60
N PHE A 90 -8.01 -8.28 9.27
CA PHE A 90 -6.75 -8.28 10.01
C PHE A 90 -6.95 -7.88 11.48
N ALA A 91 -7.75 -6.86 11.76
CA ALA A 91 -8.08 -6.47 13.13
C ALA A 91 -8.74 -7.62 13.90
N GLY A 92 -9.68 -8.34 13.26
CA GLY A 92 -10.30 -9.53 13.85
C GLY A 92 -9.30 -10.64 14.19
N LEU A 93 -8.35 -10.92 13.27
CA LEU A 93 -7.28 -11.90 13.52
C LEU A 93 -6.40 -11.50 14.70
N VAL A 94 -5.98 -10.23 14.77
CA VAL A 94 -5.13 -9.71 15.86
C VAL A 94 -5.86 -9.76 17.19
N LEU A 95 -7.14 -9.38 17.24
CA LEU A 95 -7.95 -9.43 18.45
C LEU A 95 -8.18 -10.87 18.92
N GLY A 96 -8.49 -11.79 17.99
CA GLY A 96 -8.64 -13.21 18.30
C GLY A 96 -7.36 -13.80 18.86
N GLU A 97 -6.21 -13.49 18.26
CA GLU A 97 -4.90 -13.94 18.75
C GLU A 97 -4.56 -13.34 20.12
N ALA A 98 -4.85 -12.06 20.34
CA ALA A 98 -4.65 -11.42 21.64
C ALA A 98 -5.49 -12.08 22.74
N LEU A 99 -6.74 -12.47 22.43
CA LEU A 99 -7.61 -13.18 23.36
C LEU A 99 -7.10 -14.59 23.67
N ARG A 100 -6.68 -15.36 22.65
CA ARG A 100 -6.07 -16.69 22.84
C ARG A 100 -4.85 -16.63 23.75
N ARG A 101 -3.96 -15.66 23.53
CA ARG A 101 -2.75 -15.47 24.35
C ARG A 101 -3.08 -15.13 25.80
N ARG A 102 -4.15 -14.34 26.04
CA ARG A 102 -4.61 -14.06 27.40
C ARG A 102 -5.09 -15.34 28.09
N VAL A 103 -5.91 -16.16 27.43
CA VAL A 103 -6.41 -17.42 28.00
C VAL A 103 -5.28 -18.42 28.29
N GLN A 104 -4.32 -18.57 27.37
CA GLN A 104 -3.17 -19.47 27.56
C GLN A 104 -2.26 -19.07 28.73
N ARG A 105 -2.10 -17.76 28.99
CA ARG A 105 -1.36 -17.27 30.17
C ARG A 105 -2.01 -17.63 31.50
N TYR A 106 -3.35 -17.67 31.57
CA TYR A 106 -4.06 -18.12 32.77
C TYR A 106 -4.00 -19.64 32.95
N GLY A 107 -4.05 -20.43 31.87
CA GLY A 107 -3.96 -21.90 31.95
C GLY A 107 -2.55 -22.45 32.28
N ALA A 108 -1.49 -21.69 32.01
CA ALA A 108 -0.12 -22.08 32.32
C ALA A 108 0.27 -21.85 33.79
N GLY A 109 -0.45 -21.00 34.53
CA GLY A 109 -0.18 -20.71 35.95
C GLY A 109 -0.72 -21.73 36.95
N THR A 110 -1.61 -22.63 36.52
CA THR A 110 -2.32 -23.57 37.41
C THR A 110 -1.81 -25.01 37.34
N ARG A 111 -0.73 -25.27 36.59
CA ARG A 111 -0.15 -26.62 36.38
C ARG A 111 1.18 -26.85 37.11
N SER A 112 1.57 -25.96 38.01
CA SER A 112 2.80 -26.05 38.82
C SER A 112 2.47 -25.99 40.32
N MET A 113 1.64 -26.91 40.79
CA MET A 113 1.53 -27.30 42.21
C MET A 113 1.37 -28.81 42.28
#